data_AF-A0A6Z4X8V6-F1
#
_entry.id   AF-A0A6Z4X8V6-F1
#
_cell.length_a   1.000
_cell.length_b   1.000
_cell.length_c   1.000
_cell.angle_alpha   90.00
_cell.angle_beta   90.00
_cell.angle_gamma   90.00
#
_symmetry.space_group_name_H-M   'P 1'
#
loop_
_entity.id
_entity.type
_entity.pdbx_description
1 polymer ?
#
loop_
_entity_poly.entity_id
_entity_poly.type
_entity_poly.pdbx_seq_one_letter_code
_entity_poly.pdbx_strand_id
1 'polypeptide(L)'
;GKTIGWVDSKALNTFYTPSMEKTITGTRYVLPSKQTVHYYGLPVEDSAIDRGPLSKFNGQALTLQREATIEGQLWYRVKDL
;
A
#
# COMPACT_ATOMS: atom_id res chain seq x y z
N GLY A 1 -1.23 16.00 -1.14
CA GLY A 1 -2.31 16.68 -0.39
C GLY A 1 -1.85 18.03 0.16
N LYS A 2 -2.76 18.80 0.78
CA LYS A 2 -2.50 20.10 1.43
C LYS A 2 -2.77 19.98 2.94
N THR A 3 -1.89 20.53 3.77
CA THR A 3 -2.09 20.57 5.24
C THR A 3 -3.28 21.49 5.58
N ILE A 4 -4.18 21.01 6.43
CA ILE A 4 -5.41 21.73 6.82
C ILE A 4 -5.41 22.22 8.27
N GLY A 5 -4.57 21.66 9.16
CA GLY A 5 -4.47 22.07 10.56
C GLY A 5 -4.36 20.91 11.55
N TRP A 6 -4.76 21.17 12.79
CA TRP A 6 -4.78 20.21 13.89
C TRP A 6 -6.21 19.78 14.21
N VAL A 7 -6.37 18.54 14.67
CA VAL A 7 -7.65 17.94 15.08
C VAL A 7 -7.42 17.05 16.30
N ASP A 8 -8.42 16.94 17.18
CA ASP A 8 -8.38 15.95 18.26
C ASP A 8 -8.47 14.54 17.66
N SER A 9 -7.50 13.68 17.99
CA SER A 9 -7.47 12.28 17.55
C SER A 9 -8.74 11.50 17.87
N LYS A 10 -9.46 11.83 18.96
CA LYS A 10 -10.72 11.17 19.33
C LYS A 10 -11.86 11.44 18.35
N ALA A 11 -11.73 12.47 17.53
CA ALA A 11 -12.69 12.79 16.47
C ALA A 11 -12.40 12.04 15.16
N LEU A 12 -11.34 11.23 15.09
CA LEU A 12 -10.93 10.48 13.91
C LEU A 12 -11.14 8.98 14.11
N ASN A 13 -11.55 8.30 13.04
CA ASN A 13 -11.45 6.85 12.93
C ASN A 13 -10.18 6.49 12.16
N THR A 14 -9.08 6.26 12.88
CA THR A 14 -7.80 5.87 12.27
C THR A 14 -7.85 4.41 11.84
N PHE A 15 -8.04 4.15 10.55
CA PHE A 15 -8.12 2.80 9.98
C PHE A 15 -6.75 2.16 9.69
N TYR A 16 -5.68 2.96 9.68
CA TYR A 16 -4.31 2.49 9.42
C TYR A 16 -3.28 3.13 10.34
N THR A 17 -2.44 2.31 10.96
CA THR A 17 -1.20 2.70 11.60
C THR A 17 -0.07 1.74 11.23
N PRO A 18 1.21 2.18 11.17
CA PRO A 18 2.33 1.29 10.84
C PRO A 18 2.49 0.07 11.77
N SER A 19 1.96 0.14 13.00
CA SER A 19 1.94 -0.99 13.94
C SER A 19 1.07 -2.17 13.49
N MET A 20 0.17 -1.97 12.51
CA MET A 20 -0.62 -3.04 11.91
C MET A 20 0.19 -3.88 10.91
N GLU A 21 1.34 -3.37 10.45
CA GLU A 21 2.19 -4.07 9.50
C GLU A 21 2.97 -5.21 10.18
N LYS A 22 2.99 -6.38 9.54
CA LYS A 22 3.80 -7.54 9.96
C LYS A 22 4.96 -7.71 8.99
N THR A 23 6.15 -7.98 9.53
CA THR A 23 7.32 -8.33 8.71
C THR A 23 7.09 -9.68 8.04
N ILE A 24 7.37 -9.73 6.75
CA ILE A 24 7.33 -10.97 5.96
C ILE A 24 8.56 -11.05 5.05
N THR A 25 8.80 -12.23 4.50
CA THR A 25 9.79 -12.42 3.43
C THR A 25 9.13 -13.21 2.32
N GLY A 26 9.30 -12.78 1.09
CA GLY A 26 8.78 -13.48 -0.07
C GLY A 26 9.02 -12.72 -1.36
N THR A 27 8.82 -13.42 -2.46
CA THR A 27 8.88 -12.86 -3.81
C THR A 27 7.52 -13.03 -4.48
N ARG A 28 7.06 -11.99 -5.17
CA ARG A 28 5.83 -11.98 -5.97
C ARG A 28 6.10 -11.40 -7.35
N TYR A 29 5.18 -11.65 -8.26
CA TYR A 29 5.14 -11.09 -9.60
C TYR A 29 3.77 -10.48 -9.84
N VAL A 30 3.71 -9.43 -10.66
CA VAL A 30 2.43 -8.86 -11.10
C VAL A 30 1.74 -9.84 -12.05
N LEU A 31 0.50 -10.20 -11.72
CA LEU A 31 -0.32 -11.03 -12.61
C LEU A 31 -0.74 -10.23 -13.85
N PRO A 32 -0.82 -10.85 -15.05
CA PRO A 32 -1.28 -10.17 -16.26
C PRO A 32 -2.63 -9.46 -16.10
N SER A 33 -3.57 -10.06 -15.37
CA SER A 33 -4.90 -9.50 -15.09
C SER A 33 -4.90 -8.34 -14.08
N LYS A 34 -3.75 -8.01 -13.49
CA LYS A 34 -3.60 -6.95 -12.47
C LYS A 34 -2.71 -5.80 -12.92
N GLN A 35 -2.27 -5.79 -14.19
CA GLN A 35 -1.37 -4.75 -14.70
C GLN A 35 -1.96 -3.33 -14.65
N THR A 36 -3.28 -3.19 -14.74
CA THR A 36 -3.98 -1.89 -14.65
C THR A 36 -4.32 -1.47 -13.22
N VAL A 37 -4.07 -2.32 -12.23
CA VAL A 37 -4.26 -1.96 -10.81
C VAL A 37 -3.10 -1.08 -10.38
N HIS A 38 -3.34 -0.14 -9.47
CA HIS A 38 -2.35 0.84 -9.04
C HIS A 38 -1.67 0.41 -7.73
N TYR A 39 -0.51 1.01 -7.46
CA TYR A 39 0.16 0.90 -6.18
C TYR A 39 0.25 2.27 -5.51
N TYR A 40 0.30 2.28 -4.18
CA TYR A 40 0.11 3.49 -3.37
C TYR A 40 1.20 3.62 -2.32
N GLY A 41 1.41 4.84 -1.83
CA GLY A 41 2.38 5.11 -0.77
C GLY A 41 1.97 4.59 0.62
N LEU A 42 0.68 4.28 0.82
CA LEU A 42 0.09 3.70 2.02
C LEU A 42 -0.94 2.63 1.61
N PRO A 43 -1.33 1.69 2.49
CA PRO A 43 -2.26 0.60 2.15
C PRO A 43 -3.72 1.06 2.08
N VAL A 44 -4.00 2.04 1.21
CA VAL A 44 -5.33 2.59 0.93
C VAL A 44 -5.34 3.20 -0.47
N GLU A 45 -6.45 3.05 -1.18
CA GLU A 45 -6.63 3.65 -2.50
C GLU A 45 -6.98 5.15 -2.35
N ASP A 46 -5.99 6.01 -2.56
CA ASP A 46 -6.16 7.46 -2.53
C ASP A 46 -5.29 8.12 -3.61
N SER A 47 -5.90 9.01 -4.39
CA SER A 47 -5.26 9.64 -5.56
C SER A 47 -4.07 10.53 -5.21
N ALA A 48 -4.00 11.06 -3.98
CA ALA A 48 -2.89 11.89 -3.53
C ALA A 48 -1.62 11.09 -3.23
N ILE A 49 -1.73 9.76 -3.10
CA ILE A 49 -0.62 8.84 -2.81
C ILE A 49 -0.48 7.74 -3.87
N ASP A 50 -1.25 7.82 -4.95
CA ASP A 50 -1.15 6.96 -6.12
C ASP A 50 0.23 7.12 -6.78
N ARG A 51 0.86 5.99 -7.08
CA ARG A 51 2.19 5.92 -7.71
C ARG A 51 2.14 5.36 -9.13
N GLY A 52 0.95 5.05 -9.64
CA GLY A 52 0.68 4.56 -10.98
C GLY A 52 0.41 3.06 -11.05
N PRO A 53 0.27 2.52 -12.28
CA PRO A 53 -0.12 1.13 -12.50
C PRO A 53 1.01 0.13 -12.22
N LEU A 54 0.61 -1.07 -11.81
CA LEU A 54 1.49 -2.21 -11.57
C LEU A 54 2.17 -2.72 -12.85
N SER A 55 1.71 -2.33 -14.03
CA SER A 55 2.35 -2.64 -15.32
C SER A 55 3.83 -2.26 -15.38
N LYS A 56 4.24 -1.24 -14.61
CA LYS A 56 5.65 -0.85 -14.43
C LYS A 56 6.55 -2.01 -13.98
N PHE A 57 5.98 -2.98 -13.26
CA PHE A 57 6.71 -4.11 -12.69
C PHE A 57 6.42 -5.44 -13.42
N ASN A 58 5.86 -5.40 -14.63
CA ASN A 58 5.54 -6.61 -15.38
C ASN A 58 6.80 -7.46 -15.62
N GLY A 59 6.74 -8.75 -15.29
CA GLY A 59 7.86 -9.68 -15.38
C GLY A 59 8.99 -9.48 -14.35
N GLN A 60 8.88 -8.49 -13.46
CA GLN A 60 9.91 -8.22 -12.44
C GLN A 60 9.59 -8.98 -11.15
N ALA A 61 10.64 -9.49 -10.50
CA ALA A 61 10.55 -10.11 -9.18
C ALA A 61 10.45 -9.02 -8.11
N LEU A 62 9.31 -8.94 -7.43
CA LEU A 62 9.06 -7.99 -6.34
C LEU A 62 9.32 -8.68 -5.00
N THR A 63 10.31 -8.19 -4.26
CA THR A 63 10.58 -8.68 -2.90
C THR A 63 9.66 -7.98 -1.91
N LEU A 64 9.00 -8.74 -1.06
CA LEU A 64 8.10 -8.22 -0.04
C LEU A 64 8.86 -8.04 1.27
N GLN A 65 8.57 -6.95 1.97
CA GLN A 65 9.11 -6.71 3.32
C GLN A 65 8.04 -6.74 4.41
N ARG A 66 6.79 -6.37 4.08
CA ARG A 66 5.70 -6.29 5.05
C ARG A 66 4.34 -6.60 4.42
N GLU A 67 3.40 -6.98 5.27
CA GLU A 67 1.98 -7.09 4.92
C GLU A 67 1.10 -6.44 5.98
N ALA A 68 -0.10 -6.01 5.59
CA ALA A 68 -1.13 -5.51 6.50
C ALA A 68 -2.52 -5.85 5.94
N THR A 69 -3.48 -6.13 6.80
CA THR A 69 -4.89 -6.25 6.42
C THR A 69 -5.63 -5.00 6.90
N ILE A 70 -6.10 -4.19 5.96
CA ILE A 70 -6.79 -2.92 6.21
C ILE A 70 -8.21 -3.07 5.67
N GLU A 71 -9.21 -2.92 6.54
CA GLU A 71 -10.62 -3.04 6.18
C GLU A 71 -10.96 -4.33 5.39
N GLY A 72 -10.29 -5.45 5.72
CA GLY A 72 -10.49 -6.75 5.07
C GLY A 72 -9.68 -6.97 3.78
N GLN A 73 -8.95 -5.96 3.31
CA GLN A 73 -8.06 -6.07 2.15
C GLN A 73 -6.62 -6.31 2.58
N LEU A 74 -5.99 -7.34 1.99
CA LEU A 74 -4.57 -7.63 2.20
C LEU A 74 -3.70 -6.74 1.30
N TRP A 75 -2.75 -6.05 1.93
CA TRP A 75 -1.77 -5.20 1.31
C TRP A 75 -0.37 -5.73 1.53
N TYR A 76 0.49 -5.58 0.53
CA TYR A 76 1.90 -5.91 0.60
C TYR A 76 2.76 -4.69 0.36
N ARG A 77 3.74 -4.47 1.23
CA ARG A 77 4.79 -3.48 1.01
C ARG A 77 5.96 -4.15 0.32
N VAL A 78 6.21 -3.74 -0.91
CA VAL A 78 7.38 -4.14 -1.69
C VAL A 78 8.60 -3.41 -1.12
N LYS A 79 9.73 -4.11 -1.07
CA LYS A 79 11.01 -3.55 -0.65
C LYS A 79 11.56 -2.63 -1.74
N ASP A 80 12.22 -1.55 -1.33
CA ASP A 80 12.94 -0.64 -2.24
C ASP A 80 12.03 0.13 -3.25
N LEU A 81 10.72 0.26 -2.94
CA LEU A 81 9.74 1.11 -3.65
C LEU A 81 9.28 2.31 -2.81
#